data_AF-A0A564VJD6-F1
#
_entry.id   AF-A0A564VJD6-F1
#
_cell.length_a   1.000
_cell.length_b   1.000
_cell.length_c   1.000
_cell.angle_alpha   90.00
_cell.angle_beta   90.00
_cell.angle_gamma   90.00
#
_symmetry.space_group_name_H-M   'P 1'
#
loop_
_entity.id
_entity.type
_entity.pdbx_description
1 polymer ?
#
loop_
_entity_poly.entity_id
_entity_poly.type
_entity_poly.pdbx_seq_one_letter_code
_entity_poly.pdbx_strand_id
1 'polypeptide(L)' 'MLPGVIIGDNVVVGAGSIVTKDIPSNVVAVGNPCKVLREVNERDREYCFKDRKIDYSEIV' A
#
# COMPACT_ATOMS: atom_id res chain seq x y z
N MET A 1 0.53 -9.13 -8.75
CA MET A 1 1.56 -9.74 -7.88
C MET A 1 2.01 -11.05 -8.52
N LEU A 2 3.31 -11.36 -8.47
CA LEU A 2 3.82 -12.65 -8.96
C LEU A 2 3.56 -13.78 -7.95
N PRO A 3 3.39 -15.04 -8.41
CA PRO A 3 3.25 -16.19 -7.51
C PRO A 3 4.46 -16.35 -6.57
N GLY A 4 4.19 -16.76 -5.33
CA GLY A 4 5.23 -17.05 -4.33
C GLY A 4 5.76 -15.83 -3.57
N VAL A 5 5.30 -14.62 -3.88
CA VAL A 5 5.65 -13.40 -3.15
C VAL A 5 4.81 -13.27 -1.89
N ILE A 6 5.43 -12.86 -0.79
CA ILE A 6 4.80 -12.58 0.50
C ILE A 6 4.59 -11.07 0.67
N ILE A 7 3.39 -10.69 1.09
CA ILE A 7 3.06 -9.32 1.51
C ILE A 7 2.80 -9.35 3.01
N GLY A 8 3.53 -8.53 3.76
CA GLY A 8 3.34 -8.37 5.20
C GLY A 8 2.03 -7.68 5.56
N ASP A 9 1.76 -7.58 6.85
CA ASP A 9 0.55 -6.95 7.38
C ASP A 9 0.55 -5.43 7.18
N ASN A 10 -0.66 -4.84 7.06
CA ASN A 10 -0.87 -3.40 6.94
C ASN A 10 -0.10 -2.73 5.78
N VAL A 11 0.05 -3.44 4.65
CA VAL A 11 0.71 -2.91 3.46
C VAL A 11 -0.30 -2.24 2.54
N VAL A 12 0.06 -1.06 2.03
CA VAL A 12 -0.68 -0.38 0.96
C VAL A 12 0.06 -0.58 -0.36
N VAL A 13 -0.60 -1.23 -1.33
CA VAL A 13 -0.05 -1.38 -2.69
C VAL A 13 -0.78 -0.45 -3.64
N GLY A 14 -0.05 0.47 -4.26
CA GLY A 14 -0.63 1.40 -5.24
C GLY A 14 -1.19 0.68 -6.46
N ALA A 15 -2.29 1.19 -7.01
CA ALA A 15 -2.89 0.67 -8.23
C ALA A 15 -1.87 0.64 -9.40
N GLY A 16 -1.92 -0.42 -10.20
CA GLY A 16 -1.01 -0.63 -11.33
C GLY A 16 0.38 -1.17 -10.98
N SER A 17 0.64 -1.52 -9.71
CA SER A 17 1.95 -2.04 -9.29
C SER A 17 2.16 -3.51 -9.67
N ILE A 18 3.38 -3.86 -10.09
CA ILE A 18 3.80 -5.25 -10.33
C ILE A 18 4.75 -5.69 -9.23
N VAL A 19 4.20 -6.38 -8.23
CA VAL A 19 4.94 -6.91 -7.08
C VAL A 19 5.74 -8.15 -7.51
N THR A 20 7.07 -7.99 -7.57
CA THR A 20 8.02 -9.02 -8.00
C THR A 20 8.92 -9.54 -6.87
N LYS A 21 8.83 -8.95 -5.67
CA LYS A 21 9.60 -9.30 -4.47
C LYS A 21 8.72 -9.12 -3.24
N ASP A 22 9.10 -9.79 -2.15
CA ASP A 22 8.41 -9.67 -0.86
C ASP A 22 8.37 -8.23 -0.37
N ILE A 23 7.25 -7.88 0.26
CA ILE A 23 6.99 -6.54 0.80
C ILE A 23 6.88 -6.64 2.33
N PRO A 24 7.69 -5.90 3.10
CA PRO A 24 7.62 -5.91 4.55
C PRO A 24 6.33 -5.28 5.07
N SER A 25 5.93 -5.60 6.30
CA SER A 25 4.75 -5.03 6.95
C SER A 25 4.85 -3.51 7.16
N ASN A 26 3.71 -2.83 7.28
CA ASN A 26 3.59 -1.40 7.58
C ASN A 26 4.28 -0.46 6.57
N VAL A 27 4.24 -0.79 5.27
CA VAL A 27 4.80 0.07 4.22
C VAL A 27 3.79 0.39 3.13
N VAL A 28 4.05 1.50 2.44
CA VAL A 28 3.43 1.85 1.17
C VAL A 28 4.39 1.45 0.05
N ALA A 29 3.92 0.64 -0.90
CA ALA A 29 4.71 0.14 -2.02
C ALA A 29 4.02 0.44 -3.37
N VAL A 30 4.80 0.87 -4.37
CA VAL A 30 4.26 1.28 -5.67
C VAL A 30 5.18 0.92 -6.84
N GLY A 31 4.62 0.89 -8.05
CA GLY A 31 5.37 0.90 -9.32
C GLY A 31 5.54 -0.48 -9.99
N ASN A 32 6.23 -0.46 -11.12
CA ASN A 32 6.56 -1.64 -11.91
C ASN A 32 8.06 -1.59 -12.34
N PRO A 33 8.96 -2.38 -11.73
CA PRO A 33 8.70 -3.30 -10.61
C PRO A 33 8.37 -2.54 -9.31
N CYS A 34 7.55 -3.15 -8.45
CA CYS A 34 7.08 -2.57 -7.19
C CYS A 34 8.25 -2.38 -6.20
N LYS A 35 8.29 -1.21 -5.55
CA LYS A 35 9.29 -0.86 -4.53
C LYS A 35 8.62 -0.21 -3.33
N VAL A 36 9.24 -0.37 -2.15
CA VAL A 36 8.87 0.37 -0.96
C VAL A 36 9.08 1.87 -1.22
N LEU A 37 8.02 2.66 -1.04
CA LEU A 37 8.03 4.11 -1.18
C LEU A 37 8.32 4.78 0.18
N ARG A 38 7.62 4.35 1.23
CA ARG A 38 7.74 4.85 2.61
C ARG A 38 7.05 3.92 3.60
N GLU A 39 7.26 4.16 4.88
CA GLU A 39 6.48 3.53 5.96
C GLU A 39 5.06 4.11 6.04
N VAL A 40 4.14 3.28 6.54
CA VAL A 40 2.80 3.71 6.96
C VAL A 40 2.91 4.47 8.28
N ASN A 41 2.25 5.61 8.37
CA ASN A 41 2.23 6.44 9.56
C ASN A 41 0.80 6.86 9.95
N GLU A 42 0.66 7.64 11.02
CA GLU A 42 -0.64 8.05 11.57
C GLU A 42 -1.53 8.78 10.55
N ARG A 43 -0.92 9.53 9.62
CA ARG A 43 -1.64 10.27 8.59
C ARG A 43 -2.43 9.35 7.66
N ASP A 44 -1.93 8.15 7.42
CA ASP A 44 -2.55 7.19 6.48
C ASP A 44 -3.89 6.65 6.98
N ARG A 45 -4.19 6.78 8.28
CA ARG A 45 -5.49 6.43 8.85
C ARG A 45 -6.60 7.36 8.39
N GLU A 46 -6.25 8.60 8.10
CA GLU A 46 -7.17 9.64 7.68
C GLU A 46 -7.05 9.94 6.18
N TYR A 47 -5.84 9.85 5.59
CA TYR A 47 -5.57 10.29 4.22
C TYR A 47 -4.70 9.28 3.46
N CYS A 48 -5.27 8.56 2.49
CA CYS A 48 -4.53 7.60 1.66
C CYS A 48 -4.12 8.15 0.28
N PHE A 49 -4.82 9.15 -0.28
CA PHE A 49 -4.56 9.66 -1.63
C PHE A 49 -4.82 11.17 -1.74
N LYS A 50 -3.82 11.93 -2.23
CA LYS A 50 -3.91 13.37 -2.54
C LYS A 50 -4.65 14.20 -1.48
N ASP A 51 -4.32 13.97 -0.22
CA ASP A 51 -4.88 14.70 0.93
C ASP A 51 -6.41 14.62 1.04
N ARG A 52 -7.03 13.63 0.39
CA ARG A 52 -8.44 13.33 0.55
C ARG A 52 -8.63 12.48 1.80
N LYS A 53 -9.57 12.90 2.65
CA LYS A 53 -9.99 12.09 3.78
C LYS A 53 -10.65 10.80 3.28
N ILE A 54 -10.35 9.69 3.95
CA ILE A 54 -11.03 8.42 3.73
C ILE A 54 -12.44 8.57 4.28
N ASP A 55 -13.44 8.44 3.40
CA ASP A 55 -14.82 8.34 3.81
C ASP A 55 -15.17 6.87 4.03
N TYR A 56 -15.28 6.48 5.30
CA TYR A 56 -15.61 5.10 5.66
C TYR A 56 -17.09 4.77 5.41
N SER A 57 -17.95 5.76 5.19
CA SER A 57 -19.38 5.52 4.90
C SER A 57 -19.62 4.86 3.55
N GLU A 58 -18.66 4.97 2.62
CA GLU A 58 -18.75 4.37 1.28
C GLU A 58 -18.23 2.92 1.22
N ILE A 59 -17.66 2.40 2.33
CA ILE A 59 -16.99 1.09 2.38
C ILE A 59 -17.82 0.07 3.20
N VAL A 60 -18.97 0.46 3.75
CA VAL A 60 -19.89 -0.40 4.54
C VAL A 60 -21.23 -0.59 3.84
#